data_AF-A0A3B9II13-F1
#
_entry.id   AF-A0A3B9II13-F1
#
_cell.length_a   1.000
_cell.length_b   1.000
_cell.length_c   1.000
_cell.angle_alpha   90.00
_cell.angle_beta   90.00
_cell.angle_gamma   90.00
#
_symmetry.space_group_name_H-M   'P 1'
#
loop_
_entity.id
_entity.type
_entity.pdbx_description
1 polymer ?
#
loop_
_entity_poly.entity_id
_entity_poly.type
_entity_poly.pdbx_seq_one_letter_code
_entity_poly.pdbx_strand_id
1 'polypeptide(L)'
;MSADQGDDQILAAAAARYRLEAFLSVDMVGSSAFKFSTAIAGGTEERDETGSEGWSQAIRKFYATFHQTFLKKTRIRFGAENRVRLWKALGDELVYRFTVTDLADTAGIVNDFILALHQTRQVVREISRSLDLKACGWVADFPARNMMIDLDGLRETDQFLDEMAEGAGEGIQDFIGPSMDTGFRLGRFATRRKMVLSVELAALLAESDAQQRLPFCFGYDGREALKGILGGEAYPLIWIDTEDDPGRKIADRREAAMLQMRSEVQAAAVAEFCLGYIDASDWMERPFLRGGSGAFDTVPTSHIDQARRGRALQAREDRLYAEAAPLAAAAQSDLSVTSVDLIGDMPAPAGRGDRPREDGA
;
A
#
# COMPACT_ATOMS: atom_id res chain seq x y z
N MET A 1 -18.21 -30.59 16.87
CA MET A 1 -16.84 -30.08 16.70
C MET A 1 -16.32 -29.72 18.08
N SER A 2 -15.17 -30.22 18.49
CA SER A 2 -14.56 -29.80 19.76
C SER A 2 -14.17 -28.31 19.68
N ALA A 3 -14.14 -27.60 20.81
CA ALA A 3 -13.73 -26.19 20.85
C ALA A 3 -12.34 -25.98 20.21
N ASP A 4 -11.44 -26.94 20.41
CA ASP A 4 -10.08 -26.98 19.87
C ASP A 4 -10.03 -26.97 18.33
N GLN A 5 -10.88 -27.78 17.68
CA GLN A 5 -11.00 -27.79 16.21
C GLN A 5 -11.59 -26.48 15.66
N GLY A 6 -12.35 -25.75 16.49
CA GLY A 6 -12.92 -24.46 16.12
C GLY A 6 -11.87 -23.36 16.06
N ASP A 7 -10.97 -23.33 17.04
CA ASP A 7 -9.91 -22.32 17.16
C ASP A 7 -8.79 -22.52 16.12
N ASP A 8 -8.37 -23.75 15.85
CA ASP A 8 -7.40 -24.06 14.79
C ASP A 8 -7.86 -23.56 13.41
N GLN A 9 -9.15 -23.73 13.10
CA GLN A 9 -9.72 -23.25 11.85
C GLN A 9 -9.78 -21.72 11.78
N ILE A 10 -10.01 -21.04 12.90
CA ILE A 10 -10.02 -19.58 12.96
C ILE A 10 -8.61 -19.05 12.74
N LEU A 11 -7.61 -19.65 13.40
CA LEU A 11 -6.21 -19.28 13.22
C LEU A 11 -5.77 -19.50 11.76
N ALA A 12 -6.11 -20.65 11.18
CA ALA A 12 -5.83 -20.93 9.78
C ALA A 12 -6.51 -19.92 8.84
N ALA A 13 -7.76 -19.54 9.11
CA ALA A 13 -8.49 -18.54 8.31
C ALA A 13 -7.89 -17.13 8.46
N ALA A 14 -7.45 -16.75 9.66
CA ALA A 14 -6.77 -15.48 9.91
C ALA A 14 -5.42 -15.43 9.17
N ALA A 15 -4.59 -16.45 9.33
CA ALA A 15 -3.33 -16.60 8.58
C ALA A 15 -3.57 -16.61 7.07
N ALA A 16 -4.64 -17.27 6.61
CA ALA A 16 -5.02 -17.38 5.20
C ALA A 16 -5.31 -16.02 4.56
N ARG A 17 -5.96 -15.12 5.31
CA ARG A 17 -6.41 -13.80 4.85
C ARG A 17 -5.42 -12.67 5.15
N TYR A 18 -4.49 -12.90 6.08
CA TYR A 18 -3.49 -11.91 6.46
C TYR A 18 -2.67 -11.51 5.22
N ARG A 19 -2.56 -10.20 5.02
CA ARG A 19 -1.76 -9.60 3.95
C ARG A 19 -0.97 -8.43 4.51
N LEU A 20 0.34 -8.41 4.23
CA LEU A 20 1.23 -7.32 4.60
C LEU A 20 1.68 -6.62 3.32
N GLU A 21 1.33 -5.34 3.19
CA GLU A 21 1.79 -4.50 2.09
C GLU A 21 2.83 -3.52 2.60
N ALA A 22 3.91 -3.37 1.84
CA ALA A 22 4.88 -2.32 2.01
C ALA A 22 4.58 -1.19 1.02
N PHE A 23 4.82 0.04 1.47
CA PHE A 23 4.68 1.26 0.69
C PHE A 23 5.99 2.03 0.73
N LEU A 24 6.45 2.45 -0.44
CA LEU A 24 7.67 3.25 -0.60
C LEU A 24 7.32 4.53 -1.34
N SER A 25 7.59 5.65 -0.69
CA SER A 25 7.34 7.00 -1.20
C SER A 25 8.67 7.68 -1.57
N VAL A 26 8.65 8.40 -2.70
CA VAL A 26 9.70 9.34 -3.10
C VAL A 26 9.07 10.69 -3.43
N ASP A 27 9.62 11.76 -2.88
CA ASP A 27 9.08 13.13 -2.98
C ASP A 27 10.19 14.11 -3.37
N MET A 28 9.87 15.06 -4.26
CA MET A 28 10.77 16.13 -4.69
C MET A 28 10.88 17.25 -3.65
N VAL A 29 12.04 17.34 -3.00
CA VAL A 29 12.38 18.44 -2.11
C VAL A 29 12.66 19.71 -2.93
N GLY A 30 12.07 20.83 -2.48
CA GLY A 30 12.27 22.15 -3.11
C GLY A 30 11.37 22.40 -4.34
N SER A 31 10.48 21.47 -4.68
CA SER A 31 9.59 21.60 -5.84
C SER A 31 8.68 22.83 -5.73
N SER A 32 8.14 23.13 -4.55
CA SER A 32 7.21 24.26 -4.38
C SER A 32 7.91 25.59 -4.63
N ALA A 33 9.10 25.78 -4.06
CA ALA A 33 9.92 26.97 -4.29
C ALA A 33 10.27 27.12 -5.77
N PHE A 34 10.59 26.01 -6.46
CA PHE A 34 10.89 25.99 -7.88
C PHE A 34 9.67 26.33 -8.77
N LYS A 35 8.49 25.81 -8.43
CA LYS A 35 7.21 26.16 -9.08
C LYS A 35 6.92 27.66 -8.95
N PHE A 36 7.08 28.21 -7.74
CA PHE A 36 6.86 29.65 -7.51
C PHE A 36 7.89 30.51 -8.25
N SER A 37 9.17 30.15 -8.24
CA SER A 37 10.20 30.94 -8.93
C SER A 37 10.00 30.96 -10.43
N THR A 38 9.59 29.84 -11.03
CA THR A 38 9.34 29.73 -12.48
C THR A 38 8.05 30.42 -12.89
N ALA A 39 6.98 30.34 -12.09
CA ALA A 39 5.71 31.03 -12.35
C ALA A 39 5.82 32.56 -12.20
N ILE A 40 6.60 33.05 -11.23
CA ILE A 40 6.81 34.50 -11.01
C ILE A 40 7.80 35.10 -12.02
N ALA A 41 8.77 34.31 -12.51
CA ALA A 41 9.74 34.77 -13.51
C ALA A 41 9.14 35.06 -14.90
N GLY A 42 7.82 34.90 -15.10
CA GLY A 42 7.15 35.26 -16.35
C GLY A 42 7.33 34.24 -17.47
N GLY A 43 7.83 33.04 -17.18
CA GLY A 43 7.95 31.96 -18.16
C GLY A 43 6.56 31.45 -18.55
N THR A 44 6.04 31.94 -19.68
CA THR A 44 5.07 31.19 -20.48
C THR A 44 5.62 29.78 -20.70
N GLU A 45 4.80 28.74 -20.62
CA GLU A 45 5.22 27.35 -20.92
C GLU A 45 5.77 27.17 -22.35
N GLU A 46 5.76 28.23 -23.17
CA GLU A 46 6.51 28.34 -24.41
C GLU A 46 8.00 28.58 -24.12
N ARG A 47 8.80 27.53 -24.36
CA ARG A 47 10.27 27.51 -24.44
C ARG A 47 10.92 28.89 -24.33
N ASP A 48 11.45 29.20 -23.15
CA ASP A 48 12.37 30.30 -23.00
C ASP A 48 13.60 30.04 -23.89
N GLU A 49 13.99 31.02 -24.71
CA GLU A 49 15.12 30.93 -25.66
C GLU A 49 16.47 30.69 -24.97
N THR A 50 16.50 30.66 -23.63
CA THR A 50 17.64 30.37 -22.76
C THR A 50 17.77 28.89 -22.35
N GLY A 51 16.82 28.03 -22.73
CA GLY A 51 16.94 26.58 -22.54
C GLY A 51 16.69 26.07 -21.11
N SER A 52 16.09 26.85 -20.22
CA SER A 52 15.65 26.36 -18.92
C SER A 52 14.38 25.51 -19.06
N GLU A 53 14.47 24.22 -18.74
CA GLU A 53 13.30 23.31 -18.68
C GLU A 53 12.30 23.83 -17.62
N GLY A 54 11.03 23.98 -17.99
CA GLY A 54 9.97 24.43 -17.08
C GLY A 54 9.71 23.45 -15.93
N TRP A 55 9.04 23.90 -14.87
CA TRP A 55 8.78 23.08 -13.68
C TRP A 55 7.95 21.81 -13.98
N SER A 56 7.06 21.87 -14.97
CA SER A 56 6.26 20.73 -15.43
C SER A 56 7.14 19.67 -16.11
N GLN A 57 8.14 20.08 -16.88
CA GLN A 57 9.12 19.18 -17.50
C GLN A 57 10.02 18.52 -16.45
N ALA A 58 10.41 19.26 -15.42
CA ALA A 58 11.21 18.72 -14.31
C ALA A 58 10.47 17.57 -13.58
N ILE A 59 9.19 17.77 -13.28
CA ILE A 59 8.34 16.76 -12.63
C ILE A 59 8.14 15.55 -13.55
N ARG A 60 7.81 15.77 -14.83
CA ARG A 60 7.66 14.67 -15.80
C ARG A 60 8.95 13.84 -15.94
N LYS A 61 10.10 14.51 -15.98
CA LYS A 61 11.41 13.85 -16.05
C LYS A 61 11.72 13.08 -14.78
N PHE A 62 11.42 13.64 -13.60
CA PHE A 62 11.47 12.92 -12.33
C PHE A 62 10.60 11.66 -12.37
N TYR A 63 9.33 11.79 -12.78
CA TYR A 63 8.38 10.67 -12.80
C TYR A 63 8.87 9.54 -13.69
N ALA A 64 9.16 9.85 -14.96
CA ALA A 64 9.62 8.89 -15.94
C ALA A 64 10.94 8.22 -15.48
N THR A 65 11.91 9.02 -15.04
CA THR A 65 13.24 8.53 -14.64
C THR A 65 13.15 7.61 -13.43
N PHE A 66 12.48 8.04 -12.36
CA PHE A 66 12.38 7.25 -11.14
C PHE A 66 11.66 5.94 -11.42
N HIS A 67 10.50 6.01 -12.07
CA HIS A 67 9.66 4.86 -12.35
C HIS A 67 10.37 3.82 -13.21
N GLN A 68 10.93 4.22 -14.36
CA GLN A 68 11.66 3.32 -15.24
C GLN A 68 12.87 2.70 -14.54
N THR A 69 13.60 3.50 -13.76
CA THR A 69 14.78 3.04 -13.05
C THR A 69 14.43 2.02 -11.97
N PHE A 70 13.41 2.31 -11.17
CA PHE A 70 12.99 1.43 -10.08
C PHE A 70 12.43 0.12 -10.61
N LEU A 71 11.49 0.16 -11.56
CA LEU A 71 10.92 -1.06 -12.14
C LEU A 71 11.96 -1.89 -12.91
N LYS A 72 12.92 -1.25 -13.57
CA LYS A 72 14.03 -1.98 -14.22
C LYS A 72 14.87 -2.75 -13.19
N LYS A 73 15.18 -2.16 -12.04
CA LYS A 73 15.98 -2.83 -10.99
C LYS A 73 15.21 -4.01 -10.39
N THR A 74 13.93 -3.83 -10.08
CA THR A 74 13.10 -4.92 -9.55
C THR A 74 12.93 -6.03 -10.59
N ARG A 75 12.79 -5.69 -11.88
CA ARG A 75 12.73 -6.68 -12.98
C ARG A 75 14.04 -7.45 -13.15
N ILE A 76 15.19 -6.81 -12.96
CA ILE A 76 16.49 -7.52 -12.97
C ILE A 76 16.56 -8.54 -11.82
N ARG A 77 16.00 -8.20 -10.66
CA ARG A 77 15.98 -9.08 -9.48
C ARG A 77 15.00 -10.25 -9.62
N PHE A 78 13.78 -9.98 -10.09
CA PHE A 78 12.66 -10.93 -10.07
C PHE A 78 12.25 -11.45 -11.45
N GLY A 79 12.98 -11.10 -12.51
CA GLY A 79 12.62 -11.50 -13.87
C GLY A 79 11.33 -10.83 -14.36
N ALA A 80 10.44 -11.59 -14.98
CA ALA A 80 9.18 -11.08 -15.52
C ALA A 80 8.09 -10.84 -14.45
N GLU A 81 8.36 -11.13 -13.18
CA GLU A 81 7.39 -10.98 -12.10
C GLU A 81 7.25 -9.50 -11.68
N ASN A 82 6.04 -8.95 -11.85
CA ASN A 82 5.69 -7.60 -11.43
C ASN A 82 5.42 -7.55 -9.91
N ARG A 83 6.49 -7.62 -9.11
CA ARG A 83 6.45 -7.58 -7.62
C ARG A 83 6.06 -6.22 -7.06
N VAL A 84 6.40 -5.16 -7.77
CA VAL A 84 6.22 -3.76 -7.33
C VAL A 84 5.29 -3.04 -8.29
N ARG A 85 4.41 -2.21 -7.76
CA ARG A 85 3.44 -1.42 -8.54
C ARG A 85 3.44 0.03 -8.09
N LEU A 86 3.27 0.95 -9.04
CA LEU A 86 2.91 2.32 -8.71
C LEU A 86 1.49 2.31 -8.11
N TRP A 87 1.33 2.89 -6.92
CA TRP A 87 0.02 3.03 -6.29
C TRP A 87 -0.60 4.38 -6.63
N LYS A 88 0.11 5.48 -6.32
CA LYS A 88 -0.39 6.85 -6.50
C LYS A 88 0.73 7.80 -6.87
N ALA A 89 0.36 8.83 -7.64
CA ALA A 89 1.15 10.04 -7.79
C ALA A 89 0.43 11.19 -7.09
N LEU A 90 1.09 11.85 -6.15
CA LEU A 90 0.54 12.88 -5.29
C LEU A 90 1.30 14.19 -5.51
N GLY A 91 0.96 14.91 -6.59
CA GLY A 91 1.58 16.20 -6.92
C GLY A 91 3.04 16.09 -7.39
N ASP A 92 3.98 15.99 -6.47
CA ASP A 92 5.42 15.82 -6.67
C ASP A 92 6.00 14.59 -5.94
N GLU A 93 5.11 13.74 -5.41
CA GLU A 93 5.42 12.48 -4.76
C GLU A 93 4.92 11.29 -5.58
N LEU A 94 5.72 10.21 -5.63
CA LEU A 94 5.32 8.91 -6.14
C LEU A 94 5.32 7.88 -5.02
N VAL A 95 4.24 7.13 -4.90
CA VAL A 95 4.10 6.06 -3.91
C VAL A 95 3.94 4.72 -4.62
N TYR A 96 4.84 3.80 -4.30
CA TYR A 96 4.86 2.43 -4.78
C TYR A 96 4.40 1.49 -3.69
N ARG A 97 3.85 0.33 -4.10
CA ARG A 97 3.47 -0.75 -3.20
C ARG A 97 4.01 -2.09 -3.65
N PHE A 98 4.19 -3.00 -2.68
CA PHE A 98 4.43 -4.42 -2.93
C PHE A 98 3.96 -5.28 -1.75
N THR A 99 3.65 -6.53 -2.02
CA THR A 99 3.30 -7.50 -0.96
C THR A 99 4.58 -8.02 -0.31
N VAL A 100 4.65 -7.94 1.00
CA VAL A 100 5.75 -8.49 1.80
C VAL A 100 5.51 -9.98 2.01
N THR A 101 6.33 -10.81 1.38
CA THR A 101 6.25 -12.29 1.52
C THR A 101 7.47 -12.89 2.19
N ASP A 102 8.63 -12.24 2.06
CA ASP A 102 9.92 -12.70 2.59
C ASP A 102 10.80 -11.50 2.97
N LEU A 103 11.66 -11.69 3.97
CA LEU A 103 12.54 -10.65 4.51
C LEU A 103 13.65 -10.24 3.52
N ALA A 104 14.28 -11.20 2.83
CA ALA A 104 15.38 -10.94 1.91
C ALA A 104 14.88 -10.22 0.64
N ASP A 105 13.73 -10.64 0.11
CA ASP A 105 13.07 -9.94 -0.99
C ASP A 105 12.74 -8.48 -0.63
N THR A 106 12.22 -8.27 0.58
CA THR A 106 11.86 -6.94 1.09
C THR A 106 13.08 -6.03 1.18
N ALA A 107 14.18 -6.52 1.75
CA ALA A 107 15.44 -5.78 1.79
C ALA A 107 16.00 -5.51 0.38
N GLY A 108 15.88 -6.48 -0.53
CA GLY A 108 16.26 -6.32 -1.94
C GLY A 108 15.48 -5.22 -2.64
N ILE A 109 14.16 -5.17 -2.47
CA ILE A 109 13.28 -4.15 -3.07
C ILE A 109 13.60 -2.77 -2.49
N VAL A 110 13.78 -2.64 -1.18
CA VAL A 110 14.15 -1.37 -0.53
C VAL A 110 15.50 -0.88 -1.03
N ASN A 111 16.49 -1.76 -1.18
CA ASN A 111 17.77 -1.41 -1.78
C ASN A 111 17.63 -0.94 -3.25
N ASP A 112 16.84 -1.64 -4.05
CA ASP A 112 16.60 -1.26 -5.45
C ASP A 112 15.92 0.11 -5.55
N PHE A 113 15.04 0.43 -4.61
CA PHE A 113 14.42 1.76 -4.47
C PHE A 113 15.46 2.85 -4.14
N ILE A 114 16.35 2.60 -3.17
CA ILE A 114 17.43 3.53 -2.80
C ILE A 114 18.38 3.76 -3.99
N LEU A 115 18.72 2.71 -4.73
CA LEU A 115 19.55 2.85 -5.93
C LEU A 115 18.84 3.65 -7.02
N ALA A 116 17.52 3.51 -7.18
CA ALA A 116 16.74 4.33 -8.10
C ALA A 116 16.68 5.80 -7.64
N LEU A 117 16.57 6.04 -6.33
CA LEU A 117 16.63 7.36 -5.71
C LEU A 117 17.95 8.06 -6.05
N HIS A 118 19.10 7.40 -5.85
CA HIS A 118 20.42 7.98 -6.14
C HIS A 118 20.58 8.32 -7.63
N GLN A 119 20.18 7.41 -8.52
CA GLN A 119 20.25 7.65 -9.97
C GLN A 119 19.36 8.81 -10.41
N THR A 120 18.16 8.90 -9.84
CA THR A 120 17.21 9.96 -10.18
C THR A 120 17.65 11.31 -9.60
N ARG A 121 18.27 11.35 -8.42
CA ARG A 121 18.84 12.59 -7.85
C ARG A 121 19.85 13.24 -8.78
N GLN A 122 20.70 12.46 -9.44
CA GLN A 122 21.67 13.00 -10.41
C GLN A 122 20.95 13.75 -11.54
N VAL A 123 19.90 13.12 -12.10
CA VAL A 123 19.09 13.70 -13.18
C VAL A 123 18.34 14.95 -12.73
N VAL A 124 17.73 14.93 -11.54
CA VAL A 124 16.95 16.08 -11.04
C VAL A 124 17.86 17.28 -10.70
N ARG A 125 19.06 17.03 -10.17
CA ARG A 125 20.05 18.08 -9.86
C ARG A 125 20.65 18.72 -11.11
N GLU A 126 20.66 18.03 -12.26
CA GLU A 126 21.00 18.62 -13.55
C GLU A 126 19.97 19.65 -14.02
N ILE A 127 18.69 19.46 -13.68
CA ILE A 127 17.60 20.39 -14.00
C ILE A 127 17.69 21.63 -13.11
N SER A 128 17.82 21.41 -11.79
CA SER A 128 18.05 22.49 -10.84
C SER A 128 18.81 22.01 -9.61
N ARG A 129 19.85 22.76 -9.23
CA ARG A 129 20.63 22.50 -8.01
C ARG A 129 19.84 22.67 -6.72
N SER A 130 18.67 23.32 -6.77
CA SER A 130 17.80 23.48 -5.60
C SER A 130 16.85 22.31 -5.39
N LEU A 131 16.75 21.39 -6.35
CA LEU A 131 15.89 20.22 -6.27
C LEU A 131 16.67 19.02 -5.73
N ASP A 132 15.99 18.22 -4.91
CA ASP A 132 16.51 16.96 -4.40
C ASP A 132 15.36 15.98 -4.19
N LEU A 133 15.65 14.76 -3.74
CA LEU A 133 14.66 13.74 -3.43
C LEU A 133 14.77 13.30 -1.98
N LYS A 134 13.63 13.12 -1.32
CA LYS A 134 13.52 12.43 -0.03
C LYS A 134 12.65 11.19 -0.18
N ALA A 135 12.79 10.26 0.75
CA ALA A 135 12.09 8.98 0.70
C ALA A 135 11.51 8.57 2.05
N CYS A 136 10.43 7.80 2.03
CA CYS A 136 9.81 7.23 3.21
C CYS A 136 9.32 5.80 2.91
N GLY A 137 9.35 4.92 3.89
CA GLY A 137 8.84 3.55 3.77
C GLY A 137 8.01 3.14 4.97
N TRP A 138 6.92 2.41 4.76
CA TRP A 138 6.12 1.84 5.84
C TRP A 138 5.46 0.53 5.41
N VAL A 139 4.95 -0.22 6.38
CA VAL A 139 4.11 -1.40 6.12
C VAL A 139 2.72 -1.23 6.73
N ALA A 140 1.74 -1.93 6.17
CA ALA A 140 0.39 -2.01 6.69
C ALA A 140 -0.15 -3.44 6.52
N ASP A 141 -0.81 -3.93 7.57
CA ASP A 141 -1.46 -5.23 7.61
C ASP A 141 -2.97 -5.11 7.32
N PHE A 142 -3.48 -6.05 6.53
CA PHE A 142 -4.86 -6.12 6.07
C PHE A 142 -5.44 -7.51 6.32
N PRO A 143 -6.76 -7.61 6.61
CA PRO A 143 -7.77 -6.55 6.57
C PRO A 143 -8.21 -6.03 7.96
N ALA A 144 -7.47 -6.34 9.03
CA ALA A 144 -7.94 -6.11 10.41
C ALA A 144 -7.88 -4.65 10.85
N ARG A 145 -6.69 -4.07 10.89
CA ARG A 145 -6.48 -2.67 11.30
C ARG A 145 -6.55 -1.69 10.14
N ASN A 146 -6.14 -2.14 8.96
CA ASN A 146 -6.20 -1.37 7.72
C ASN A 146 -7.17 -2.03 6.75
N MET A 147 -7.76 -1.22 5.86
CA MET A 147 -8.75 -1.62 4.89
C MET A 147 -8.28 -1.32 3.46
N MET A 148 -8.63 -2.24 2.58
CA MET A 148 -8.41 -2.19 1.15
C MET A 148 -9.75 -1.89 0.47
N ILE A 149 -9.78 -0.91 -0.42
CA ILE A 149 -11.00 -0.46 -1.11
C ILE A 149 -10.77 -0.61 -2.61
N ASP A 150 -11.63 -1.37 -3.28
CA ASP A 150 -11.60 -1.50 -4.74
C ASP A 150 -12.44 -0.39 -5.39
N LEU A 151 -11.86 0.31 -6.37
CA LEU A 151 -12.40 1.52 -7.01
C LEU A 151 -12.75 1.32 -8.50
N ASP A 152 -12.85 0.07 -8.95
CA ASP A 152 -12.96 -0.33 -10.36
C ASP A 152 -14.17 0.24 -11.12
N GLY A 153 -15.12 0.88 -10.43
CA GLY A 153 -16.29 1.54 -11.01
C GLY A 153 -16.28 3.08 -10.95
N LEU A 154 -15.22 3.72 -10.44
CA LEU A 154 -15.25 5.15 -10.07
C LEU A 154 -14.36 6.08 -10.90
N ARG A 155 -13.66 5.60 -11.95
CA ARG A 155 -12.66 6.44 -12.64
C ARG A 155 -13.12 7.04 -13.98
N GLU A 156 -12.89 8.35 -14.10
CA GLU A 156 -12.54 9.01 -15.37
C GLU A 156 -11.03 8.84 -15.63
N THR A 157 -10.65 8.61 -16.88
CA THR A 157 -9.30 8.17 -17.30
C THR A 157 -8.27 9.31 -17.24
N ASP A 158 -7.16 9.14 -16.51
CA ASP A 158 -5.97 10.02 -16.61
C ASP A 158 -4.89 9.34 -17.46
N GLN A 159 -4.77 9.79 -18.72
CA GLN A 159 -3.93 9.16 -19.75
C GLN A 159 -2.45 9.05 -19.37
N PHE A 160 -1.90 10.04 -18.64
CA PHE A 160 -0.48 10.03 -18.32
C PHE A 160 -0.14 8.96 -17.27
N LEU A 161 -1.01 8.78 -16.28
CA LEU A 161 -0.83 7.72 -15.28
C LEU A 161 -1.07 6.34 -15.89
N ASP A 162 -2.00 6.21 -16.82
CA ASP A 162 -2.29 4.94 -17.50
C ASP A 162 -1.13 4.49 -18.41
N GLU A 163 -0.40 5.43 -19.04
CA GLU A 163 0.84 5.13 -19.76
C GLU A 163 1.98 4.69 -18.83
N MET A 164 2.05 5.26 -17.62
CA MET A 164 2.99 4.81 -16.58
C MET A 164 2.52 3.56 -15.83
N ALA A 165 1.32 3.08 -16.13
CA ALA A 165 0.69 1.96 -15.48
C ALA A 165 1.08 0.60 -16.10
N GLU A 166 2.18 0.52 -16.87
CA GLU A 166 2.78 -0.78 -17.23
C GLU A 166 3.13 -1.54 -15.93
N GLY A 167 2.27 -2.49 -15.53
CA GLY A 167 2.35 -3.21 -14.25
C GLY A 167 1.24 -2.88 -13.24
N ALA A 168 0.37 -1.91 -13.53
CA ALA A 168 -0.92 -1.79 -12.85
C ALA A 168 -1.83 -2.92 -13.35
N GLY A 169 -1.85 -4.02 -12.61
CA GLY A 169 -2.83 -5.09 -12.84
C GLY A 169 -4.26 -4.57 -12.68
N GLU A 170 -5.20 -5.38 -13.19
CA GLU A 170 -6.65 -5.21 -13.06
C GLU A 170 -7.04 -4.65 -11.69
N GLY A 171 -7.59 -3.43 -11.73
CA GLY A 171 -8.28 -2.79 -10.64
C GLY A 171 -7.50 -1.70 -9.88
N ILE A 172 -8.17 -0.56 -9.68
CA ILE A 172 -7.67 0.55 -8.86
C ILE A 172 -8.02 0.25 -7.42
N GLN A 173 -7.00 0.11 -6.58
CA GLN A 173 -7.17 -0.23 -5.19
C GLN A 173 -6.63 0.89 -4.30
N ASP A 174 -7.44 1.32 -3.34
CA ASP A 174 -7.05 2.27 -2.31
C ASP A 174 -6.83 1.59 -0.96
N PHE A 175 -6.07 2.25 -0.10
CA PHE A 175 -5.62 1.74 1.18
C PHE A 175 -5.83 2.80 2.24
N ILE A 176 -6.59 2.46 3.26
CA ILE A 176 -6.89 3.36 4.37
C ILE A 176 -6.66 2.64 5.70
N GLY A 177 -6.29 3.41 6.72
CA GLY A 177 -6.13 2.90 8.07
C GLY A 177 -4.97 3.53 8.83
N PRO A 178 -4.82 3.19 10.11
CA PRO A 178 -3.82 3.82 10.99
C PRO A 178 -2.37 3.68 10.50
N SER A 179 -2.03 2.56 9.86
CA SER A 179 -0.68 2.36 9.31
C SER A 179 -0.42 3.28 8.10
N MET A 180 -1.45 3.55 7.31
CA MET A 180 -1.36 4.50 6.18
C MET A 180 -1.15 5.93 6.69
N ASP A 181 -1.93 6.33 7.71
CA ASP A 181 -1.76 7.62 8.35
C ASP A 181 -0.37 7.78 8.97
N THR A 182 0.16 6.71 9.58
CA THR A 182 1.53 6.68 10.13
C THR A 182 2.55 6.93 9.03
N GLY A 183 2.48 6.19 7.92
CA GLY A 183 3.38 6.32 6.78
C GLY A 183 3.46 7.74 6.22
N PHE A 184 2.31 8.34 5.89
CA PHE A 184 2.27 9.71 5.38
C PHE A 184 2.76 10.74 6.41
N ARG A 185 2.53 10.51 7.70
CA ARG A 185 3.04 11.41 8.75
C ARG A 185 4.55 11.30 8.91
N LEU A 186 5.12 10.11 8.76
CA LEU A 186 6.57 9.88 8.82
C LEU A 186 7.31 10.60 7.69
N GLY A 187 6.69 10.72 6.51
CA GLY A 187 7.27 11.41 5.34
C GLY A 187 7.70 12.87 5.60
N ARG A 188 7.20 13.53 6.65
CA ARG A 188 7.63 14.88 7.05
C ARG A 188 9.04 14.91 7.68
N PHE A 189 9.47 13.80 8.26
CA PHE A 189 10.79 13.66 8.89
C PHE A 189 11.83 13.16 7.89
N ALA A 190 11.40 12.69 6.71
CA ALA A 190 12.29 12.34 5.63
C ALA A 190 13.04 13.58 5.14
N THR A 191 14.33 13.40 4.89
CA THR A 191 15.20 14.45 4.36
C THR A 191 15.92 13.92 3.13
N ARG A 192 16.72 14.76 2.47
CA ARG A 192 17.59 14.28 1.38
C ARG A 192 18.60 13.21 1.82
N ARG A 193 18.86 13.08 3.12
CA ARG A 193 19.76 12.06 3.67
C ARG A 193 19.00 10.89 4.28
N LYS A 194 17.89 11.17 4.96
CA LYS A 194 17.20 10.19 5.79
C LYS A 194 15.97 9.65 5.05
N MET A 195 16.03 8.37 4.66
CA MET A 195 14.83 7.63 4.29
C MET A 195 14.17 7.12 5.58
N VAL A 196 13.07 7.74 6.00
CA VAL A 196 12.40 7.38 7.26
C VAL A 196 11.58 6.11 7.07
N LEU A 197 11.59 5.24 8.08
CA LEU A 197 10.89 3.97 8.08
C LEU A 197 9.84 3.92 9.20
N SER A 198 8.76 3.19 8.98
CA SER A 198 7.95 2.70 10.12
C SER A 198 8.75 1.69 10.95
N VAL A 199 8.45 1.60 12.24
CA VAL A 199 9.12 0.69 13.18
C VAL A 199 9.02 -0.76 12.70
N GLU A 200 7.87 -1.16 12.15
CA GLU A 200 7.64 -2.50 11.64
C GLU A 200 8.50 -2.78 10.39
N LEU A 201 8.62 -1.83 9.46
CA LEU A 201 9.49 -1.99 8.30
C LEU A 201 10.96 -2.04 8.72
N ALA A 202 11.37 -1.21 9.67
CA ALA A 202 12.72 -1.25 10.23
C ALA A 202 13.02 -2.62 10.87
N ALA A 203 12.08 -3.19 11.62
CA ALA A 203 12.22 -4.54 12.19
C ALA A 203 12.39 -5.61 11.11
N LEU A 204 11.53 -5.61 10.08
CA LEU A 204 11.61 -6.57 8.96
C LEU A 204 12.96 -6.49 8.25
N LEU A 205 13.43 -5.28 7.95
CA LEU A 205 14.72 -5.08 7.28
C LEU A 205 15.87 -5.50 8.18
N ALA A 206 15.84 -5.14 9.46
CA ALA A 206 16.89 -5.48 10.41
C ALA A 206 17.00 -7.00 10.65
N GLU A 207 15.86 -7.71 10.75
CA GLU A 207 15.81 -9.16 10.88
C GLU A 207 16.27 -9.90 9.62
N SER A 208 16.18 -9.26 8.44
CA SER A 208 16.73 -9.82 7.20
C SER A 208 18.27 -9.92 7.21
N ASP A 209 18.95 -9.24 8.14
CA ASP A 209 20.40 -9.11 8.21
C ASP A 209 21.11 -10.29 8.88
N ALA A 210 20.67 -11.53 8.63
CA ALA A 210 21.22 -12.73 9.23
C ALA A 210 22.73 -12.92 8.98
N GLN A 211 23.29 -12.23 7.97
CA GLN A 211 24.69 -12.34 7.55
C GLN A 211 25.47 -11.02 7.60
N GLN A 212 24.91 -9.94 8.18
CA GLN A 212 25.53 -8.60 8.17
C GLN A 212 25.86 -8.10 6.76
N ARG A 213 24.90 -8.24 5.84
CA ARG A 213 25.03 -7.98 4.40
C ARG A 213 24.03 -6.97 3.88
N LEU A 214 23.25 -6.31 4.74
CA LEU A 214 22.43 -5.19 4.30
C LEU A 214 23.29 -4.15 3.58
N PRO A 215 22.90 -3.69 2.39
CA PRO A 215 23.67 -2.73 1.59
C PRO A 215 23.50 -1.29 2.09
N PHE A 216 22.89 -1.09 3.25
CA PHE A 216 22.57 0.20 3.84
C PHE A 216 22.67 0.17 5.36
N CYS A 217 22.82 1.34 5.96
CA CYS A 217 22.96 1.51 7.41
C CYS A 217 21.73 2.19 8.00
N PHE A 218 21.39 1.81 9.23
CA PHE A 218 20.31 2.44 10.00
C PHE A 218 20.82 3.60 10.84
N GLY A 219 19.96 4.59 11.04
CA GLY A 219 20.11 5.67 12.02
C GLY A 219 18.87 5.82 12.88
N TYR A 220 19.01 6.58 13.97
CA TYR A 220 17.94 6.83 14.94
C TYR A 220 18.00 8.28 15.44
N ASP A 221 16.87 8.98 15.38
CA ASP A 221 16.75 10.40 15.74
C ASP A 221 15.94 10.63 17.03
N GLY A 222 15.73 9.60 17.86
CA GLY A 222 14.88 9.72 19.03
C GLY A 222 13.41 9.44 18.71
N ARG A 223 12.49 10.08 19.44
CA ARG A 223 11.05 9.86 19.31
C ARG A 223 10.32 11.17 19.16
N GLU A 224 9.30 11.17 18.31
CA GLU A 224 8.47 12.35 18.04
C GLU A 224 6.99 12.06 18.19
N ALA A 225 6.23 13.02 18.69
CA ALA A 225 4.78 12.88 18.82
C ALA A 225 4.12 13.04 17.45
N LEU A 226 3.57 11.95 16.92
CA LEU A 226 2.82 11.95 15.66
C LEU A 226 1.34 12.21 15.97
N LYS A 227 0.83 13.40 15.61
CA LYS A 227 -0.57 13.78 15.88
C LYS A 227 -1.53 12.69 15.39
N GLY A 228 -2.33 12.13 16.30
CA GLY A 228 -3.36 11.12 15.99
C GLY A 228 -2.84 9.70 15.79
N ILE A 229 -1.57 9.44 16.10
CA ILE A 229 -0.92 8.13 15.96
C ILE A 229 -0.55 7.61 17.36
N LEU A 230 -0.68 6.30 17.59
CA LEU A 230 -0.39 5.61 18.85
C LEU A 230 -0.99 6.29 20.12
N GLY A 231 -2.20 6.85 20.02
CA GLY A 231 -2.82 7.54 21.16
C GLY A 231 -2.06 8.79 21.66
N GLY A 232 -1.09 9.30 20.90
CA GLY A 232 -0.21 10.40 21.30
C GLY A 232 1.15 9.98 21.88
N GLU A 233 1.44 8.67 21.95
CA GLU A 233 2.75 8.18 22.30
C GLU A 233 3.82 8.61 21.29
N ALA A 234 5.04 8.83 21.79
CA ALA A 234 6.15 9.25 20.95
C ALA A 234 6.62 8.09 20.06
N TYR A 235 6.59 8.32 18.74
CA TYR A 235 6.95 7.36 17.72
C TYR A 235 8.46 7.40 17.42
N PRO A 236 9.17 6.26 17.41
CA PRO A 236 10.60 6.19 17.09
C PRO A 236 10.91 6.61 15.65
N LEU A 237 11.87 7.52 15.49
CA LEU A 237 12.35 7.95 14.18
C LEU A 237 13.56 7.12 13.76
N ILE A 238 13.30 6.03 13.05
CA ILE A 238 14.32 5.16 12.45
C ILE A 238 14.43 5.47 10.96
N TRP A 239 15.64 5.46 10.44
CA TRP A 239 15.88 5.83 9.05
C TRP A 239 17.06 5.06 8.43
N ILE A 240 17.10 5.04 7.11
CA ILE A 240 18.25 4.56 6.32
C ILE A 240 19.03 5.75 5.77
N ASP A 241 20.36 5.70 5.87
CA ASP A 241 21.23 6.72 5.26
C ASP A 241 21.25 6.55 3.74
N THR A 242 20.69 7.55 3.06
CA THR A 242 20.64 7.67 1.59
C THR A 242 21.51 8.80 1.08
N GLU A 243 22.38 9.42 1.89
CA GLU A 243 23.37 10.34 1.32
C GLU A 243 24.24 9.57 0.32
N ASP A 244 24.53 10.16 -0.84
CA ASP A 244 25.29 9.53 -1.91
C ASP A 244 26.57 10.30 -2.24
N ASP A 245 26.71 11.53 -1.75
CA ASP A 245 27.91 12.33 -1.86
C ASP A 245 28.95 11.95 -0.78
N PRO A 246 30.17 11.50 -1.16
CA PRO A 246 31.20 11.12 -0.20
C PRO A 246 31.65 12.24 0.73
N GLY A 247 31.68 13.49 0.25
CA GLY A 247 32.08 14.65 1.05
C GLY A 247 31.05 14.98 2.13
N ARG A 248 29.76 14.95 1.77
CA ARG A 248 28.64 15.13 2.71
C ARG A 248 28.62 14.01 3.75
N LYS A 249 28.80 12.73 3.35
CA LYS A 249 28.95 11.61 4.29
C LYS A 249 30.03 11.84 5.34
N ILE A 250 31.18 12.38 4.94
CA ILE A 250 32.28 12.67 5.88
C ILE A 250 31.87 13.78 6.86
N ALA A 251 31.25 14.85 6.36
CA ALA A 251 30.77 15.95 7.21
C ALA A 251 29.70 15.46 8.20
N ASP A 252 28.74 14.70 7.70
CA ASP A 252 27.66 14.06 8.45
C ASP A 252 28.16 13.14 9.58
N ARG A 253 29.18 12.32 9.31
CA ARG A 253 29.80 11.47 10.36
C ARG A 253 30.52 12.30 11.41
N ARG A 254 31.19 13.38 11.01
CA ARG A 254 31.87 14.29 11.94
C ARG A 254 30.88 15.02 12.82
N GLU A 255 29.77 15.48 12.25
CA GLU A 255 28.67 16.09 13.02
C GLU A 255 28.07 15.11 14.02
N ALA A 256 27.76 13.87 13.60
CA ALA A 256 27.27 12.84 14.51
C ALA A 256 28.25 12.58 15.68
N ALA A 257 29.56 12.53 15.39
CA ALA A 257 30.58 12.38 16.43
C ALA A 257 30.63 13.57 17.40
N MET A 258 30.45 14.81 16.92
CA MET A 258 30.37 16.00 17.78
C MET A 258 29.15 15.97 18.70
N LEU A 259 28.03 15.43 18.21
CA LEU A 259 26.80 15.24 18.98
C LEU A 259 26.84 14.00 19.89
N GLN A 260 27.96 13.27 19.93
CA GLN A 260 28.08 11.97 20.60
C GLN A 260 27.01 10.95 20.17
N MET A 261 26.48 11.12 18.96
CA MET A 261 25.53 10.21 18.35
C MET A 261 26.31 9.11 17.62
N ARG A 262 25.83 7.87 17.72
CA ARG A 262 26.31 6.81 16.82
C ARG A 262 25.84 7.16 15.41
N SER A 263 26.78 7.27 14.47
CA SER A 263 26.44 7.57 13.08
C SER A 263 25.67 6.43 12.40
N GLU A 264 25.87 5.20 12.86
CA GLU A 264 25.26 3.99 12.32
C GLU A 264 24.86 3.05 13.47
N VAL A 265 23.66 2.48 13.38
CA VAL A 265 23.10 1.53 14.34
C VAL A 265 23.16 0.13 13.72
N GLN A 266 23.65 -0.85 14.48
CA GLN A 266 23.70 -2.25 14.04
C GLN A 266 22.29 -2.81 13.83
N ALA A 267 22.09 -3.57 12.75
CA ALA A 267 20.78 -4.15 12.41
C ALA A 267 20.20 -4.95 13.59
N ALA A 268 20.97 -5.81 14.25
CA ALA A 268 20.51 -6.56 15.42
C ALA A 268 19.95 -5.67 16.55
N ALA A 269 20.59 -4.53 16.83
CA ALA A 269 20.11 -3.58 17.83
C ALA A 269 18.84 -2.84 17.36
N VAL A 270 18.71 -2.59 16.06
CA VAL A 270 17.48 -2.03 15.46
C VAL A 270 16.34 -3.04 15.60
N ALA A 271 16.55 -4.30 15.26
CA ALA A 271 15.54 -5.35 15.39
C ALA A 271 15.08 -5.51 16.84
N GLU A 272 16.01 -5.65 17.79
CA GLU A 272 15.72 -5.77 19.21
C GLU A 272 14.90 -4.57 19.71
N PHE A 273 15.33 -3.35 19.37
CA PHE A 273 14.61 -2.13 19.74
C PHE A 273 13.20 -2.08 19.14
N CYS A 274 13.06 -2.36 17.85
CA CYS A 274 11.77 -2.25 17.15
C CYS A 274 10.77 -3.29 17.67
N LEU A 275 11.20 -4.54 17.82
CA LEU A 275 10.37 -5.61 18.34
C LEU A 275 9.96 -5.33 19.79
N GLY A 276 10.91 -4.89 20.63
CA GLY A 276 10.61 -4.49 22.01
C GLY A 276 9.67 -3.29 22.10
N TYR A 277 9.77 -2.32 21.19
CA TYR A 277 8.85 -1.19 21.13
C TYR A 277 7.44 -1.62 20.71
N ILE A 278 7.33 -2.49 19.71
CA ILE A 278 6.06 -3.04 19.25
C ILE A 278 5.38 -3.82 20.39
N ASP A 279 6.11 -4.70 21.07
CA ASP A 279 5.55 -5.52 22.15
C ASP A 279 5.12 -4.72 23.37
N ALA A 280 5.78 -3.58 23.63
CA ALA A 280 5.46 -2.70 24.73
C ALA A 280 4.32 -1.72 24.42
N SER A 281 3.83 -1.67 23.18
CA SER A 281 2.79 -0.73 22.75
C SER A 281 1.42 -1.42 22.69
N ASP A 282 0.41 -0.80 23.29
CA ASP A 282 -0.99 -1.24 23.19
C ASP A 282 -1.60 -1.01 21.79
N TRP A 283 -0.90 -0.26 20.93
CA TRP A 283 -1.41 0.20 19.64
C TRP A 283 -0.83 -0.56 18.44
N MET A 284 0.19 -1.38 18.66
CA MET A 284 0.95 -2.07 17.62
C MET A 284 0.85 -3.57 17.80
N GLU A 285 0.97 -4.32 16.71
CA GLU A 285 1.26 -5.75 16.77
C GLU A 285 2.34 -6.07 15.76
N ARG A 286 3.15 -7.09 16.07
CA ARG A 286 4.20 -7.55 15.17
C ARG A 286 3.60 -7.96 13.82
N PRO A 287 4.30 -7.70 12.70
CA PRO A 287 3.92 -8.28 11.42
C PRO A 287 3.97 -9.81 11.45
N PHE A 288 3.17 -10.44 10.59
CA PHE A 288 3.20 -11.88 10.35
C PHE A 288 3.69 -12.19 8.94
N LEU A 289 4.53 -13.21 8.79
CA LEU A 289 4.97 -13.73 7.50
C LEU A 289 4.62 -15.21 7.42
N ARG A 290 3.84 -15.59 6.41
CA ARG A 290 3.41 -16.98 6.25
C ARG A 290 4.60 -17.88 5.94
N GLY A 291 4.79 -18.91 6.77
CA GLY A 291 5.93 -19.82 6.63
C GLY A 291 7.26 -19.17 7.07
N GLY A 292 7.21 -17.97 7.65
CA GLY A 292 8.34 -17.38 8.34
C GLY A 292 8.68 -18.14 9.61
N SER A 293 9.85 -17.85 10.15
CA SER A 293 10.30 -18.34 11.45
C SER A 293 10.77 -17.17 12.31
N GLY A 294 10.78 -17.36 13.63
CA GLY A 294 11.29 -16.34 14.55
C GLY A 294 10.28 -15.24 14.82
N ALA A 295 10.69 -13.97 14.71
CA ALA A 295 9.92 -12.84 15.25
C ALA A 295 8.55 -12.58 14.58
N PHE A 296 8.30 -13.16 13.41
CA PHE A 296 7.11 -12.89 12.56
C PHE A 296 6.30 -14.15 12.23
N ASP A 297 6.36 -15.20 13.06
CA ASP A 297 5.66 -16.48 12.83
C ASP A 297 4.26 -16.56 13.46
N THR A 298 3.89 -15.56 14.25
CA THR A 298 2.64 -15.53 15.01
C THR A 298 1.63 -14.60 14.36
N VAL A 299 0.42 -15.11 14.10
CA VAL A 299 -0.68 -14.32 13.54
C VAL A 299 -1.12 -13.25 14.56
N PRO A 300 -1.28 -11.98 14.16
CA PRO A 300 -1.65 -10.94 15.13
C PRO A 300 -3.06 -11.13 15.67
N THR A 301 -3.26 -10.77 16.93
CA THR A 301 -4.53 -10.98 17.66
C THR A 301 -5.69 -10.28 16.96
N SER A 302 -5.46 -9.07 16.45
CA SER A 302 -6.50 -8.33 15.73
C SER A 302 -7.06 -9.07 14.51
N HIS A 303 -6.24 -9.88 13.82
CA HIS A 303 -6.66 -10.69 12.67
C HIS A 303 -7.41 -11.95 13.11
N ILE A 304 -6.99 -12.56 14.21
CA ILE A 304 -7.72 -13.68 14.83
C ILE A 304 -9.12 -13.21 15.24
N ASP A 305 -9.22 -12.06 15.90
CA ASP A 305 -10.49 -11.49 16.34
C ASP A 305 -11.36 -11.02 15.17
N GLN A 306 -10.76 -10.52 14.10
CA GLN A 306 -11.49 -10.24 12.87
C GLN A 306 -12.06 -11.53 12.25
N ALA A 307 -11.27 -12.61 12.18
CA ALA A 307 -11.73 -13.89 11.65
C ALA A 307 -12.87 -14.49 12.52
N ARG A 308 -12.78 -14.37 13.85
CA ARG A 308 -13.86 -14.74 14.79
C ARG A 308 -15.16 -13.98 14.49
N ARG A 309 -15.07 -12.65 14.37
CA ARG A 309 -16.22 -11.79 14.05
C ARG A 309 -16.84 -12.13 12.70
N GLY A 310 -16.01 -12.35 11.67
CA GLY A 310 -16.47 -12.76 10.34
C GLY A 310 -17.24 -14.08 10.36
N ARG A 311 -16.71 -15.09 11.05
CA ARG A 311 -17.40 -16.40 11.22
C ARG A 311 -18.73 -16.24 11.96
N ALA A 312 -18.77 -15.44 13.03
CA ALA A 312 -19.98 -15.18 13.78
C ALA A 312 -21.06 -14.48 12.94
N LEU A 313 -20.65 -13.54 12.07
CA LEU A 313 -21.56 -12.85 11.15
C LEU A 313 -22.11 -13.82 10.09
N GLN A 314 -21.26 -14.62 9.45
CA GLN A 314 -21.70 -15.61 8.47
C GLN A 314 -22.70 -16.59 9.08
N ALA A 315 -22.41 -17.12 10.28
CA ALA A 315 -23.31 -18.04 10.96
C ALA A 315 -24.66 -17.39 11.32
N ARG A 316 -24.70 -16.07 11.55
CA ARG A 316 -25.94 -15.32 11.76
C ARG A 316 -26.71 -15.16 10.46
N GLU A 317 -26.04 -14.84 9.36
CA GLU A 317 -26.66 -14.73 8.03
C GLU A 317 -27.23 -16.07 7.57
N ASP A 318 -26.47 -17.16 7.71
CA ASP A 318 -26.91 -18.51 7.34
C ASP A 318 -28.17 -18.92 8.12
N ARG A 319 -28.28 -18.54 9.41
CA ARG A 319 -29.50 -18.75 10.21
C ARG A 319 -30.68 -17.93 9.68
N LEU A 320 -30.46 -16.66 9.38
CA LEU A 320 -31.51 -15.81 8.80
C LEU A 320 -32.00 -16.34 7.45
N TYR A 321 -31.09 -16.81 6.59
CA TYR A 321 -31.45 -17.46 5.33
C TYR A 321 -32.22 -18.77 5.54
N ALA A 322 -31.79 -19.60 6.48
CA ALA A 322 -32.48 -20.85 6.81
C ALA A 322 -33.89 -20.63 7.39
N GLU A 323 -34.07 -19.57 8.19
CA GLU A 323 -35.37 -19.19 8.76
C GLU A 323 -36.29 -18.51 7.72
N ALA A 324 -35.73 -17.75 6.77
CA ALA A 324 -36.47 -17.10 5.69
C ALA A 324 -36.82 -18.05 4.53
N ALA A 325 -36.04 -19.11 4.32
CA ALA A 325 -36.26 -20.10 3.25
C ALA A 325 -37.68 -20.73 3.26
N PRO A 326 -38.24 -21.20 4.39
CA PRO A 326 -39.60 -21.74 4.42
C PRO A 326 -40.68 -20.65 4.20
N LEU A 327 -40.44 -19.41 4.63
CA LEU A 327 -41.37 -18.28 4.41
C LEU A 327 -41.42 -17.86 2.94
N ALA A 328 -40.26 -17.84 2.27
CA ALA A 328 -40.17 -17.58 0.83
C ALA A 328 -40.81 -18.71 -0.01
N ALA A 329 -40.63 -19.97 0.41
CA ALA A 329 -41.27 -21.12 -0.22
C ALA A 329 -42.80 -21.10 -0.06
N ALA A 330 -43.31 -20.70 1.12
CA ALA A 330 -44.75 -20.55 1.37
C ALA A 330 -45.38 -19.41 0.54
N ALA A 331 -44.68 -18.28 0.40
CA ALA A 331 -45.14 -17.16 -0.44
C ALA A 331 -45.17 -17.50 -1.94
N GLN A 332 -44.24 -18.34 -2.42
CA GLN A 332 -44.26 -18.86 -3.79
C GLN A 332 -45.36 -19.90 -4.02
N SER A 333 -45.72 -20.70 -3.00
CA SER A 333 -46.86 -21.61 -3.09
C SER A 333 -48.19 -20.84 -3.12
N ASP A 334 -48.34 -19.76 -2.34
CA ASP A 334 -49.59 -18.96 -2.33
C ASP A 334 -49.83 -18.21 -3.66
N LEU A 335 -48.77 -17.75 -4.34
CA LEU A 335 -48.87 -17.13 -5.67
C LEU A 335 -49.25 -18.11 -6.79
N SER A 336 -49.11 -19.42 -6.57
CA SER A 336 -49.51 -20.45 -7.55
C SER A 336 -50.95 -20.97 -7.35
N VAL A 337 -51.61 -20.62 -6.24
CA VAL A 337 -52.99 -21.04 -5.94
C VAL A 337 -54.04 -20.02 -6.40
N THR A 338 -53.66 -18.77 -6.69
CA THR A 338 -54.61 -17.73 -7.16
C THR A 338 -54.85 -17.67 -8.68
N SER A 339 -54.33 -18.61 -9.48
CA SER A 339 -54.49 -18.60 -10.96
C SER A 339 -55.44 -19.67 -11.52
N VAL A 340 -56.16 -20.39 -10.66
CA VAL A 340 -57.16 -21.40 -11.08
C VAL A 340 -58.48 -21.07 -10.37
N ASP A 341 -59.58 -21.02 -11.12
CA ASP A 341 -60.98 -20.82 -10.68
C ASP A 341 -61.63 -19.43 -10.83
N LEU A 342 -61.45 -18.73 -11.97
CA LEU A 342 -62.36 -17.63 -12.33
C LEU A 342 -62.70 -17.51 -13.83
N ILE A 343 -62.93 -18.62 -14.55
CA ILE A 343 -63.70 -18.57 -15.82
C ILE A 343 -64.54 -19.84 -15.95
N GLY A 344 -65.69 -19.85 -15.30
CA GLY A 344 -66.67 -20.93 -15.36
C GLY A 344 -68.09 -20.39 -15.20
N ASP A 345 -68.50 -19.46 -16.07
CA ASP A 345 -69.89 -19.37 -16.54
C ASP A 345 -70.05 -18.26 -17.58
N MET A 346 -70.17 -18.64 -18.86
CA MET A 346 -70.89 -17.83 -19.84
C MET A 346 -71.56 -18.74 -20.88
N PRO A 347 -72.83 -18.47 -21.22
CA PRO A 347 -73.65 -19.36 -22.04
C PRO A 347 -73.27 -19.27 -23.52
N ALA A 348 -73.38 -20.41 -24.21
CA ALA A 348 -73.11 -20.51 -25.65
C ALA A 348 -74.15 -19.76 -26.51
N PRO A 349 -73.72 -19.21 -27.66
CA PRO A 349 -74.56 -19.30 -28.84
C PRO A 349 -73.80 -19.71 -30.13
N ALA A 350 -74.41 -20.68 -30.80
CA ALA A 350 -74.62 -20.86 -32.24
C ALA A 350 -73.56 -20.40 -33.28
N GLY A 351 -72.94 -21.39 -33.93
CA GLY A 351 -73.20 -21.69 -35.35
C GLY A 351 -72.44 -20.93 -36.46
N ARG A 352 -71.91 -21.74 -37.39
CA ARG A 352 -71.32 -21.44 -38.74
C ARG A 352 -69.92 -20.81 -38.69
N GLY A 353 -68.97 -21.17 -39.54
CA GLY A 353 -68.95 -22.08 -40.68
C GLY A 353 -67.52 -22.10 -41.26
N ASP A 354 -67.21 -23.23 -41.88
CA ASP A 354 -66.17 -23.56 -42.86
C ASP A 354 -65.08 -22.52 -43.26
N ARG A 355 -63.83 -23.01 -43.22
CA ARG A 355 -62.76 -22.91 -44.25
C ARG A 355 -61.67 -21.79 -44.17
N PRO A 356 -60.52 -21.95 -44.89
CA PRO A 356 -59.20 -22.15 -44.25
C PRO A 356 -58.10 -21.16 -44.73
N ARG A 357 -56.90 -21.33 -44.14
CA ARG A 357 -55.53 -21.01 -44.64
C ARG A 357 -55.33 -19.80 -45.56
N GLU A 358 -54.41 -18.92 -45.18
CA GLU A 358 -53.32 -18.51 -46.08
C GLU A 358 -52.12 -17.93 -45.31
N ASP A 359 -50.95 -18.24 -45.85
CA ASP A 359 -49.60 -17.89 -45.39
C ASP A 359 -49.21 -16.44 -45.74
N GLY A 360 -48.18 -15.93 -45.05
CA GLY A 360 -47.14 -15.14 -45.72
C GLY A 360 -47.10 -13.64 -45.44
N ALA A 361 -46.13 -13.23 -44.61
CA ALA A 361 -45.03 -12.29 -44.91
C ALA A 361 -44.48 -11.70 -43.60
#